data_AF-A0A6V8D2B6-F1
#
_entry.id   AF-A0A6V8D2B6-F1
#
_cell.length_a   1.000
_cell.length_b   1.000
_cell.length_c   1.000
_cell.angle_alpha   90.00
_cell.angle_beta   90.00
_cell.angle_gamma   90.00
#
_symmetry.space_group_name_H-M   'P 1'
#
loop_
_entity.id
_entity.type
_entity.pdbx_description
1 polymer ?
#
loop_
_entity_poly.entity_id
_entity_poly.type
_entity_poly.pdbx_seq_one_letter_code
_entity_poly.pdbx_strand_id
1 'polypeptide(L)'
;MAQNSGNPWAMRVAIIGLVFILLGSIAIFSNVDKIDDAASPKKISEASQTGDGSVAVELSKSCYSAVIIDDDISNVSLFKMVGSNVQDDALESSNCKTDWTPMDSDGSKFIILDGWEVEESGEYVLQVVCETGCENSTVWLVDATSAQWKLLEQPALVFGGATCCLGIIILPVAFILYQTNKNGKGPKMMMVGANGQMMPITDLTPENIAKLQQQAVVEKVDNPFADTGLTESSDFVDGSEDVQNGTLLTTEQVFALMKGDVDEAQSRVSDPFADYNRVRTEQPVKKVTNTKEIASWDDGDNFSTKLEVEDTTKIVQDKSPKTTENKASGKPNAWKDWDEN
;
A
#
# COMPACT_ATOMS: atom_id res chain seq x y z
N MET A 1 44.79 -19.10 -8.04
CA MET A 1 43.99 -17.84 -8.03
C MET A 1 42.75 -18.11 -7.19
N ALA A 2 42.52 -17.38 -6.11
CA ALA A 2 41.35 -17.63 -5.25
C ALA A 2 40.12 -16.89 -5.79
N GLN A 3 39.09 -17.61 -6.24
CA GLN A 3 37.79 -16.99 -6.51
C GLN A 3 37.13 -16.61 -5.18
N ASN A 4 36.95 -15.31 -4.96
CA ASN A 4 36.28 -14.75 -3.80
C ASN A 4 34.76 -14.99 -3.92
N SER A 5 34.29 -16.18 -3.52
CA SER A 5 32.93 -16.70 -3.68
C SER A 5 31.89 -16.08 -2.73
N GLY A 6 31.79 -14.75 -2.73
CA GLY A 6 30.59 -14.08 -2.19
C GLY A 6 29.35 -14.43 -3.02
N ASN A 7 28.16 -14.38 -2.41
CA ASN A 7 26.90 -14.69 -3.10
C ASN A 7 26.74 -13.82 -4.37
N PRO A 8 26.62 -14.40 -5.58
CA PRO A 8 26.56 -13.65 -6.83
C PRO A 8 25.24 -12.89 -7.03
N TRP A 9 24.19 -13.18 -6.24
CA TRP A 9 22.88 -12.54 -6.39
C TRP A 9 22.93 -11.01 -6.23
N ALA A 10 23.69 -10.48 -5.26
CA ALA A 10 23.80 -9.04 -5.07
C ALA A 10 24.31 -8.32 -6.32
N MET A 11 25.30 -8.89 -7.01
CA MET A 11 25.82 -8.34 -8.27
C MET A 11 24.84 -8.52 -9.43
N ARG A 12 24.16 -9.67 -9.52
CA ARG A 12 23.13 -9.90 -10.55
C ARG A 12 21.98 -8.90 -10.45
N VAL A 13 21.48 -8.63 -9.24
CA VAL A 13 20.41 -7.67 -8.98
C VAL A 13 20.88 -6.23 -9.28
N ALA A 14 22.12 -5.87 -8.93
CA ALA A 14 22.71 -4.58 -9.30
C ALA A 14 22.80 -4.39 -10.83
N ILE A 15 23.24 -5.41 -11.58
CA ILE A 15 23.27 -5.39 -13.04
C ILE A 15 21.87 -5.21 -13.62
N ILE A 16 20.87 -5.94 -13.11
CA ILE A 16 19.47 -5.85 -13.57
C ILE A 16 18.90 -4.44 -13.34
N GLY A 17 19.10 -3.86 -12.15
CA GLY A 17 18.67 -2.48 -11.85
C GLY A 17 19.31 -1.44 -12.76
N LEU A 18 20.62 -1.57 -13.03
CA LEU A 18 21.36 -0.70 -13.95
C LEU A 18 20.85 -0.85 -15.40
N VAL A 19 20.59 -2.09 -15.86
CA VAL A 19 20.01 -2.36 -17.19
C VAL A 19 18.61 -1.75 -17.33
N PHE A 20 17.76 -1.79 -16.29
CA PHE A 20 16.46 -1.13 -16.34
C PHE A 20 16.55 0.40 -16.37
N ILE A 21 17.51 1.02 -15.67
CA ILE A 21 17.77 2.46 -15.77
C ILE A 21 18.24 2.83 -17.19
N LEU A 22 19.16 2.05 -17.79
CA LEU A 22 19.62 2.29 -19.16
C LEU A 22 18.49 2.12 -20.19
N LEU A 23 17.69 1.05 -20.09
CA LEU A 23 16.59 0.82 -21.02
C LEU A 23 15.48 1.87 -20.87
N GLY A 24 15.12 2.23 -19.63
CA GLY A 24 14.11 3.25 -19.35
C GLY A 24 14.52 4.64 -19.81
N SER A 25 15.77 5.05 -19.54
CA SER A 25 16.30 6.33 -20.03
C SER A 25 16.42 6.37 -21.56
N ILE A 26 16.90 5.30 -22.22
CA ILE A 26 16.92 5.22 -23.68
C ILE A 26 15.50 5.32 -24.26
N ALA A 27 14.50 4.67 -23.66
CA ALA A 27 13.11 4.75 -24.10
C ALA A 27 12.54 6.18 -24.03
N ILE A 28 12.83 6.92 -22.96
CA ILE A 28 12.43 8.33 -22.81
C ILE A 28 13.17 9.21 -23.83
N PHE A 29 14.50 9.19 -23.85
CA PHE A 29 15.30 10.06 -24.73
C PHE A 29 15.06 9.82 -26.23
N SER A 30 14.74 8.58 -26.64
CA SER A 30 14.42 8.26 -28.04
C SER A 30 12.99 8.62 -28.47
N ASN A 31 12.18 9.19 -27.57
CA ASN A 31 10.81 9.64 -27.85
C ASN A 31 10.53 11.06 -27.32
N VAL A 32 11.59 11.84 -27.02
CA VAL A 32 11.45 13.19 -26.45
C VAL A 32 10.58 14.11 -27.31
N ASP A 33 10.68 14.01 -28.64
CA ASP A 33 9.86 14.78 -29.59
C ASP A 33 8.34 14.54 -29.41
N LYS A 34 7.95 13.32 -29.02
CA LYS A 34 6.54 12.98 -28.75
C LYS A 34 6.10 13.49 -27.40
N ILE A 35 6.97 13.41 -26.38
CA ILE A 35 6.69 13.95 -25.04
C ILE A 35 6.47 15.46 -25.17
N ASP A 36 7.31 16.12 -25.95
CA ASP A 36 7.19 17.52 -26.36
C ASP A 36 5.86 17.82 -27.09
N ASP A 37 5.46 17.00 -28.07
CA ASP A 37 4.15 17.11 -28.75
C ASP A 37 2.92 17.06 -27.80
N ALA A 38 3.04 16.46 -26.61
CA ALA A 38 1.96 16.39 -25.61
C ALA A 38 2.15 17.31 -24.39
N ALA A 39 3.33 17.89 -24.19
CA ALA A 39 3.64 18.74 -23.05
C ALA A 39 3.80 20.23 -23.40
N SER A 40 4.20 20.54 -24.63
CA SER A 40 4.50 21.91 -25.06
C SER A 40 3.23 22.75 -25.16
N PRO A 41 3.09 23.85 -24.38
CA PRO A 41 1.93 24.75 -24.46
C PRO A 41 1.67 25.25 -25.89
N LYS A 42 2.77 25.48 -26.64
CA LYS A 42 2.76 25.92 -28.05
C LYS A 42 2.00 24.96 -28.98
N LYS A 43 1.85 23.68 -28.62
CA LYS A 43 1.27 22.62 -29.44
C LYS A 43 -0.09 22.13 -28.94
N ILE A 44 -0.36 22.27 -27.64
CA ILE A 44 -1.57 21.74 -26.98
C ILE A 44 -2.59 22.80 -26.57
N SER A 45 -2.29 24.09 -26.81
CA SER A 45 -3.20 25.21 -26.52
C SER A 45 -4.46 25.16 -27.38
N GLU A 46 -5.62 25.38 -26.77
CA GLU A 46 -6.90 25.57 -27.49
C GLU A 46 -7.01 26.99 -28.07
N ALA A 47 -6.36 27.97 -27.43
CA ALA A 47 -6.18 29.31 -27.96
C ALA A 47 -4.82 29.89 -27.55
N SER A 48 -4.31 30.81 -28.37
CA SER A 48 -3.17 31.66 -28.03
C SER A 48 -3.47 33.12 -28.39
N GLN A 49 -3.00 34.02 -27.53
CA GLN A 49 -3.12 35.47 -27.70
C GLN A 49 -1.73 36.10 -27.58
N THR A 50 -1.37 36.96 -28.53
CA THR A 50 -0.11 37.72 -28.52
C THR A 50 -0.42 39.16 -28.13
N GLY A 51 0.23 39.67 -27.09
CA GLY A 51 0.01 41.03 -26.60
C GLY A 51 -1.39 41.27 -25.98
N ASP A 52 -1.66 42.54 -25.69
CA ASP A 52 -2.93 43.04 -25.13
C ASP A 52 -4.12 42.74 -26.06
N GLY A 53 -5.24 42.32 -25.49
CA GLY A 53 -6.45 42.02 -26.26
C GLY A 53 -7.34 40.92 -25.70
N SER A 54 -8.29 40.47 -26.51
CA SER A 54 -9.27 39.44 -26.13
C SER A 54 -9.54 38.45 -27.27
N VAL A 55 -9.56 37.16 -26.96
CA VAL A 55 -9.83 36.07 -27.91
C VAL A 55 -11.02 35.23 -27.45
N ALA A 56 -11.93 34.94 -28.38
CA ALA A 56 -13.07 34.04 -28.16
C ALA A 56 -12.67 32.59 -28.41
N VAL A 57 -13.08 31.68 -27.52
CA VAL A 57 -12.68 30.27 -27.51
C VAL A 57 -13.88 29.40 -27.11
N GLU A 58 -14.14 28.31 -27.83
CA GLU A 58 -15.10 27.29 -27.39
C GLU A 58 -14.39 26.32 -26.43
N LEU A 59 -14.71 26.41 -25.14
CA LEU A 59 -14.09 25.61 -24.07
C LEU A 59 -14.99 24.43 -23.69
N SER A 60 -14.35 23.32 -23.32
CA SER A 60 -14.99 22.10 -22.83
C SER A 60 -15.13 22.10 -21.30
N LYS A 61 -15.71 21.03 -20.72
CA LYS A 61 -15.75 20.86 -19.26
C LYS A 61 -14.42 20.26 -18.76
N SER A 62 -13.45 21.11 -18.48
CA SER A 62 -12.14 20.74 -17.92
C SER A 62 -11.49 21.89 -17.15
N CYS A 63 -10.27 21.68 -16.63
CA CYS A 63 -9.52 22.73 -15.92
C CYS A 63 -8.46 23.34 -16.82
N TYR A 64 -8.62 24.64 -17.09
CA TYR A 64 -7.79 25.41 -18.01
C TYR A 64 -6.75 26.23 -17.25
N SER A 65 -5.60 26.46 -17.88
CA SER A 65 -4.50 27.23 -17.32
C SER A 65 -3.95 28.21 -18.35
N ALA A 66 -3.71 29.46 -17.92
CA ALA A 66 -3.01 30.47 -18.71
C ALA A 66 -1.49 30.35 -18.48
N VAL A 67 -0.77 30.02 -19.55
CA VAL A 67 0.68 29.79 -19.55
C VAL A 67 1.39 30.87 -20.37
N ILE A 68 2.51 31.36 -19.86
CA ILE A 68 3.39 32.37 -20.48
C ILE A 68 4.85 31.91 -20.46
N ILE A 69 5.73 32.59 -21.23
CA ILE A 69 7.20 32.44 -21.10
C ILE A 69 7.81 33.60 -20.30
N ASP A 70 7.33 34.83 -20.52
CA ASP A 70 7.90 36.05 -19.94
C ASP A 70 6.88 36.77 -19.03
N ASP A 71 7.36 37.24 -17.87
CA ASP A 71 6.59 37.78 -16.72
C ASP A 71 6.01 39.21 -16.97
N ASP A 72 5.97 39.65 -18.22
CA ASP A 72 5.53 41.00 -18.64
C ASP A 72 3.99 41.14 -18.73
N ILE A 73 3.24 40.10 -18.33
CA ILE A 73 1.77 40.04 -18.40
C ILE A 73 1.17 40.10 -16.99
N SER A 74 0.61 41.26 -16.67
CA SER A 74 0.11 41.63 -15.33
C SER A 74 -1.20 40.96 -14.91
N ASN A 75 -2.08 40.62 -15.86
CA ASN A 75 -3.37 40.00 -15.58
C ASN A 75 -3.85 39.19 -16.79
N VAL A 76 -4.48 38.05 -16.50
CA VAL A 76 -5.34 37.32 -17.43
C VAL A 76 -6.68 37.10 -16.75
N SER A 77 -7.78 37.24 -17.48
CA SER A 77 -9.13 37.00 -16.98
C SER A 77 -9.95 36.24 -18.02
N LEU A 78 -10.80 35.33 -17.55
CA LEU A 78 -11.62 34.47 -18.38
C LEU A 78 -13.10 34.77 -18.11
N PHE A 79 -13.83 35.19 -19.14
CA PHE A 79 -15.25 35.54 -19.06
C PHE A 79 -16.09 34.55 -19.86
N LYS A 80 -17.29 34.21 -19.37
CA LYS A 80 -18.24 33.36 -20.11
C LYS A 80 -19.02 34.18 -21.13
N MET A 81 -19.29 33.64 -22.32
CA MET A 81 -20.25 34.24 -23.25
C MET A 81 -21.62 33.57 -23.15
N VAL A 82 -22.67 34.38 -23.24
CA VAL A 82 -24.06 33.91 -23.27
C VAL A 82 -24.75 34.51 -24.50
N GLY A 83 -24.68 33.77 -25.60
CA GLY A 83 -25.18 34.21 -26.91
C GLY A 83 -24.19 35.15 -27.61
N SER A 84 -24.39 36.46 -27.49
CA SER A 84 -23.50 37.47 -28.11
C SER A 84 -23.04 38.56 -27.14
N ASN A 85 -23.28 38.35 -25.85
CA ASN A 85 -22.76 39.19 -24.77
C ASN A 85 -21.74 38.38 -23.95
N VAL A 86 -20.65 39.03 -23.58
CA VAL A 86 -19.77 38.61 -22.50
C VAL A 86 -20.52 38.80 -21.17
N GLN A 87 -20.40 37.87 -20.24
CA GLN A 87 -20.90 38.03 -18.88
C GLN A 87 -19.98 38.99 -18.10
N ASP A 88 -20.55 39.96 -17.39
CA ASP A 88 -19.78 40.99 -16.67
C ASP A 88 -18.89 40.41 -15.53
N ASP A 89 -19.27 39.26 -14.98
CA ASP A 89 -18.50 38.54 -13.97
C ASP A 89 -17.39 37.68 -14.62
N ALA A 90 -16.13 37.99 -14.28
CA ALA A 90 -15.00 37.12 -14.59
C ALA A 90 -15.09 35.82 -13.76
N LEU A 91 -14.67 34.69 -14.34
CA LEU A 91 -14.63 33.40 -13.65
C LEU A 91 -13.55 33.43 -12.56
N GLU A 92 -13.88 32.96 -11.35
CA GLU A 92 -12.95 32.96 -10.21
C GLU A 92 -11.69 32.14 -10.55
N SER A 93 -10.51 32.71 -10.30
CA SER A 93 -9.24 31.98 -10.48
C SER A 93 -9.14 30.84 -9.46
N SER A 94 -8.99 29.63 -9.98
CA SER A 94 -8.95 28.38 -9.24
C SER A 94 -7.75 27.56 -9.71
N ASN A 95 -6.73 27.43 -8.87
CA ASN A 95 -5.56 26.59 -9.16
C ASN A 95 -6.00 25.16 -9.51
N CYS A 96 -5.73 24.74 -10.75
CA CYS A 96 -6.06 23.40 -11.22
C CYS A 96 -5.37 22.33 -10.37
N LYS A 97 -6.14 21.30 -9.97
CA LYS A 97 -5.69 20.19 -9.12
C LYS A 97 -4.93 19.13 -9.93
N THR A 98 -4.09 19.58 -10.86
CA THR A 98 -3.39 18.80 -11.87
C THR A 98 -1.88 18.89 -11.65
N ASP A 99 -1.19 17.76 -11.61
CA ASP A 99 0.28 17.69 -11.49
C ASP A 99 1.00 18.00 -12.82
N TRP A 100 0.28 18.55 -13.81
CA TRP A 100 0.85 18.94 -15.10
C TRP A 100 1.74 20.18 -14.96
N THR A 101 2.95 20.09 -15.51
CA THR A 101 3.86 21.23 -15.65
C THR A 101 4.20 21.45 -17.13
N PRO A 102 4.11 22.70 -17.64
CA PRO A 102 4.49 23.02 -19.01
C PRO A 102 5.99 22.81 -19.23
N MET A 103 6.34 22.09 -20.30
CA MET A 103 7.72 21.79 -20.67
C MET A 103 7.86 21.64 -22.20
N ASP A 104 9.01 22.04 -22.72
CA ASP A 104 9.26 22.21 -24.16
C ASP A 104 10.77 22.05 -24.46
N SER A 105 11.09 21.49 -25.61
CA SER A 105 12.45 21.12 -26.03
C SER A 105 13.33 22.33 -26.38
N ASP A 106 12.74 23.49 -26.68
CA ASP A 106 13.47 24.77 -26.83
C ASP A 106 14.17 25.22 -25.52
N GLY A 107 13.81 24.63 -24.37
CA GLY A 107 14.34 25.03 -23.07
C GLY A 107 13.76 26.34 -22.54
N SER A 108 12.72 26.87 -23.18
CA SER A 108 11.87 27.93 -22.65
C SER A 108 11.35 27.54 -21.26
N LYS A 109 11.44 28.47 -20.31
CA LYS A 109 10.74 28.33 -19.02
C LYS A 109 9.33 28.85 -19.21
N PHE A 110 8.36 28.13 -18.66
CA PHE A 110 6.97 28.54 -18.67
C PHE A 110 6.51 28.82 -17.25
N ILE A 111 5.67 29.82 -17.10
CA ILE A 111 5.02 30.20 -15.84
C ILE A 111 3.51 30.05 -16.06
N ILE A 112 2.83 29.44 -15.08
CA ILE A 112 1.38 29.46 -14.98
C ILE A 112 1.00 30.72 -14.22
N LEU A 113 0.20 31.60 -14.84
CA LEU A 113 -0.34 32.80 -14.17
C LEU A 113 -1.56 32.44 -13.32
N ASP A 114 -2.59 31.91 -13.99
CA ASP A 114 -3.90 31.62 -13.43
C ASP A 114 -4.45 30.31 -14.01
N GLY A 115 -5.51 29.79 -13.39
CA GLY A 115 -6.28 28.67 -13.90
C GLY A 115 -7.76 28.77 -13.52
N TRP A 116 -8.61 28.03 -14.24
CA TRP A 116 -10.07 28.08 -14.10
C TRP A 116 -10.68 26.69 -14.30
N GLU A 117 -11.50 26.25 -13.34
CA GLU A 117 -12.28 25.00 -13.43
C GLU A 117 -13.59 25.29 -14.18
N VAL A 118 -13.69 24.91 -15.47
CA VAL A 118 -14.84 25.20 -16.33
C VAL A 118 -15.92 24.12 -16.15
N GLU A 119 -17.01 24.47 -15.47
CA GLU A 119 -18.08 23.51 -15.18
C GLU A 119 -19.04 23.23 -16.35
N GLU A 120 -19.20 24.16 -17.29
CA GLU A 120 -20.11 24.04 -18.43
C GLU A 120 -19.38 24.35 -19.74
N SER A 121 -19.49 23.47 -20.73
CA SER A 121 -18.94 23.71 -22.06
C SER A 121 -19.68 24.84 -22.77
N GLY A 122 -18.95 25.75 -23.41
CA GLY A 122 -19.52 26.90 -24.11
C GLY A 122 -18.45 27.84 -24.67
N GLU A 123 -18.87 29.00 -25.17
CA GLU A 123 -17.96 30.03 -25.66
C GLU A 123 -17.51 30.95 -24.52
N TYR A 124 -16.22 31.25 -24.46
CA TYR A 124 -15.56 32.07 -23.43
C TYR A 124 -14.65 33.10 -24.09
N VAL A 125 -14.41 34.23 -23.41
CA VAL A 125 -13.43 35.24 -23.80
C VAL A 125 -12.25 35.19 -22.84
N LEU A 126 -11.07 34.87 -23.35
CA LEU A 126 -9.81 35.12 -22.66
C LEU A 126 -9.42 36.57 -22.90
N GLN A 127 -9.39 37.39 -21.85
CA GLN A 127 -8.85 38.74 -21.89
C GLN A 127 -7.46 38.77 -21.24
N VAL A 128 -6.49 39.33 -21.94
CA VAL A 128 -5.11 39.55 -21.49
C VAL A 128 -4.94 41.05 -21.29
N VAL A 129 -4.45 41.48 -20.12
CA VAL A 129 -4.24 42.90 -19.79
C VAL A 129 -2.81 43.13 -19.32
N CYS A 130 -2.10 43.99 -20.05
CA CYS A 130 -0.67 44.27 -19.83
C CYS A 130 -0.43 45.74 -19.46
N GLU A 131 0.07 46.00 -18.25
CA GLU A 131 0.46 47.37 -17.84
C GLU A 131 1.71 47.89 -18.59
N THR A 132 2.58 47.01 -19.08
CA THR A 132 3.89 47.38 -19.66
C THR A 132 4.22 46.71 -21.01
N GLY A 133 3.37 46.91 -22.02
CA GLY A 133 3.80 46.80 -23.43
C GLY A 133 4.22 45.39 -23.91
N CYS A 134 3.43 44.38 -23.59
CA CYS A 134 3.69 42.95 -23.83
C CYS A 134 3.62 42.49 -25.30
N GLU A 135 3.99 43.32 -26.29
CA GLU A 135 3.74 43.07 -27.74
C GLU A 135 4.36 41.77 -28.30
N ASN A 136 5.40 41.24 -27.66
CA ASN A 136 6.04 39.97 -28.05
C ASN A 136 5.62 38.78 -27.16
N SER A 137 4.98 39.05 -26.03
CA SER A 137 4.60 38.06 -25.03
C SER A 137 3.35 37.31 -25.49
N THR A 138 3.33 36.00 -25.29
CA THR A 138 2.25 35.12 -25.73
C THR A 138 1.64 34.39 -24.54
N VAL A 139 0.32 34.42 -24.44
CA VAL A 139 -0.47 33.59 -23.51
C VAL A 139 -1.00 32.39 -24.29
N TRP A 140 -0.76 31.19 -23.78
CA TRP A 140 -1.40 29.95 -24.23
C TRP A 140 -2.45 29.52 -23.20
N LEU A 141 -3.68 29.32 -23.66
CA LEU A 141 -4.74 28.71 -22.86
C LEU A 141 -4.74 27.19 -23.11
N VAL A 142 -4.41 26.43 -22.07
CA VAL A 142 -4.19 24.98 -22.13
C VAL A 142 -5.16 24.26 -21.18
N ASP A 143 -5.82 23.21 -21.66
CA ASP A 143 -6.48 22.23 -20.77
C ASP A 143 -5.40 21.40 -20.05
N ALA A 144 -5.11 21.75 -18.80
CA ALA A 144 -4.11 21.09 -17.97
C ALA A 144 -4.50 19.65 -17.61
N THR A 145 -5.80 19.34 -17.61
CA THR A 145 -6.32 17.99 -17.31
C THR A 145 -6.10 17.06 -18.49
N SER A 146 -6.46 17.51 -19.69
CA SER A 146 -6.21 16.82 -20.96
C SER A 146 -4.72 16.67 -21.23
N ALA A 147 -3.91 17.69 -20.94
CA ALA A 147 -2.45 17.63 -21.05
C ALA A 147 -1.83 16.56 -20.13
N GLN A 148 -2.26 16.48 -18.85
CA GLN A 148 -1.81 15.45 -17.92
C GLN A 148 -2.09 14.03 -18.45
N TRP A 149 -3.31 13.79 -18.96
CA TRP A 149 -3.69 12.48 -19.50
C TRP A 149 -2.98 12.14 -20.82
N LYS A 150 -2.82 13.10 -21.74
CA LYS A 150 -2.07 12.92 -23.00
C LYS A 150 -0.61 12.52 -22.75
N LEU A 151 0.02 13.04 -21.69
CA LEU A 151 1.37 12.63 -21.28
C LEU A 151 1.39 11.22 -20.68
N LEU A 152 0.41 10.89 -19.83
CA LEU A 152 0.28 9.54 -19.25
C LEU A 152 -0.22 8.47 -20.24
N GLU A 153 -0.77 8.85 -21.39
CA GLU A 153 -1.08 7.93 -22.48
C GLU A 153 0.19 7.48 -23.23
N GLN A 154 1.29 8.24 -23.15
CA GLN A 154 2.50 7.97 -23.93
C GLN A 154 3.23 6.69 -23.48
N PRO A 155 3.36 5.66 -24.34
CA PRO A 155 4.03 4.43 -23.95
C PRO A 155 5.50 4.64 -23.55
N ALA A 156 6.20 5.59 -24.20
CA ALA A 156 7.59 5.88 -23.88
C ALA A 156 7.75 6.49 -22.47
N LEU A 157 6.85 7.38 -22.06
CA LEU A 157 6.88 8.00 -20.73
C LEU A 157 6.48 6.97 -19.66
N VAL A 158 5.40 6.21 -19.88
CA VAL A 158 4.91 5.21 -18.92
C VAL A 158 5.89 4.04 -18.76
N PHE A 159 6.25 3.34 -19.85
CA PHE A 159 7.17 2.20 -19.75
C PHE A 159 8.59 2.64 -19.40
N GLY A 160 9.07 3.76 -19.95
CA GLY A 160 10.39 4.30 -19.64
C GLY A 160 10.50 4.79 -18.18
N GLY A 161 9.51 5.54 -17.71
CA GLY A 161 9.40 6.00 -16.33
C GLY A 161 9.29 4.84 -15.35
N ALA A 162 8.36 3.91 -15.57
CA ALA A 162 8.16 2.75 -14.68
C ALA A 162 9.41 1.85 -14.61
N THR A 163 10.07 1.56 -15.73
CA THR A 163 11.31 0.76 -15.73
C THR A 163 12.48 1.49 -15.07
N CYS A 164 12.62 2.79 -15.28
CA CYS A 164 13.61 3.62 -14.59
C CYS A 164 13.39 3.61 -13.07
N CYS A 165 12.15 3.86 -12.61
CA CYS A 165 11.78 3.84 -11.20
C CYS A 165 12.00 2.48 -10.54
N LEU A 166 11.65 1.38 -11.22
CA LEU A 166 11.97 0.02 -10.75
C LEU A 166 13.47 -0.19 -10.61
N GLY A 167 14.28 0.27 -11.59
CA GLY A 167 15.73 0.22 -11.49
C GLY A 167 16.30 1.01 -10.30
N ILE A 168 15.76 2.21 -10.05
CA ILE A 168 16.10 3.06 -8.88
C ILE A 168 15.75 2.37 -7.56
N ILE A 169 14.62 1.65 -7.47
CA ILE A 169 14.22 0.88 -6.28
C ILE A 169 15.05 -0.40 -6.10
N ILE A 170 15.50 -1.02 -7.20
CA ILE A 170 16.30 -2.26 -7.18
C ILE A 170 17.75 -2.01 -6.70
N LEU A 171 18.35 -0.86 -7.03
CA LEU A 171 19.72 -0.52 -6.63
C LEU A 171 19.99 -0.49 -5.10
N PRO A 172 19.19 0.16 -4.23
CA PRO A 172 19.41 0.13 -2.79
C PRO A 172 19.21 -1.28 -2.21
N VAL A 173 18.27 -2.08 -2.74
CA VAL A 173 18.11 -3.49 -2.35
C VAL A 173 19.38 -4.29 -2.71
N ALA A 174 19.93 -4.09 -3.91
CA ALA A 174 21.19 -4.71 -4.32
C ALA A 174 22.37 -4.29 -3.42
N PHE A 175 22.41 -3.02 -3.00
CA PHE A 175 23.44 -2.49 -2.08
C PHE A 175 23.34 -3.11 -0.68
N ILE A 176 22.14 -3.27 -0.13
CA ILE A 176 21.90 -3.95 1.15
C ILE A 176 22.32 -5.43 1.06
N LEU A 177 21.95 -6.12 -0.02
CA LEU A 177 22.39 -7.50 -0.29
C LEU A 177 23.92 -7.60 -0.46
N TYR A 178 24.57 -6.59 -1.03
CA TYR A 178 26.03 -6.55 -1.14
C TYR A 178 26.70 -6.37 0.23
N GLN A 179 26.23 -5.41 1.05
CA GLN A 179 26.80 -5.11 2.37
C GLN A 179 26.63 -6.29 3.36
N THR A 180 25.46 -6.91 3.40
CA THR A 180 25.20 -8.10 4.25
C THR A 180 26.05 -9.30 3.84
N ASN A 181 26.22 -9.53 2.53
CA ASN A 181 27.10 -10.58 1.97
C ASN A 181 28.59 -10.30 2.25
N LYS A 182 29.04 -9.05 2.13
CA LYS A 182 30.41 -8.60 2.41
C LYS A 182 30.81 -8.84 3.87
N ASN A 183 29.88 -8.60 4.80
CA ASN A 183 30.08 -8.86 6.23
C ASN A 183 29.90 -10.34 6.61
N GLY A 184 29.43 -11.19 5.69
CA GLY A 184 29.25 -12.62 5.86
C GLY A 184 30.53 -13.46 6.02
N LYS A 185 31.69 -12.82 6.15
CA LYS A 185 33.00 -13.46 6.44
C LYS A 185 33.26 -13.70 7.94
N GLY A 186 32.33 -13.35 8.82
CA GLY A 186 32.35 -13.81 10.21
C GLY A 186 32.11 -15.34 10.32
N PRO A 187 32.69 -16.03 11.32
CA PRO A 187 32.58 -17.48 11.45
C PRO A 187 31.14 -17.90 11.77
N LYS A 188 30.47 -18.56 10.82
CA LYS A 188 29.04 -18.94 10.93
C LYS A 188 28.75 -20.19 11.78
N MET A 189 29.80 -20.85 12.30
CA MET A 189 29.69 -21.88 13.33
C MET A 189 30.84 -21.71 14.31
N MET A 190 30.52 -21.54 15.59
CA MET A 190 31.48 -21.57 16.69
C MET A 190 31.23 -22.84 17.50
N MET A 191 32.23 -23.72 17.60
CA MET A 191 32.20 -24.86 18.51
C MET A 191 32.73 -24.41 19.87
N VAL A 192 32.08 -24.85 20.95
CA VAL A 192 32.66 -24.73 22.29
C VAL A 192 33.61 -25.91 22.49
N GLY A 193 34.90 -25.63 22.65
CA GLY A 193 35.89 -26.65 23.02
C GLY A 193 35.69 -27.13 24.45
N ALA A 194 36.24 -28.29 24.81
CA ALA A 194 36.11 -28.88 26.15
C ALA A 194 36.59 -27.96 27.30
N ASN A 195 37.45 -26.98 26.98
CA ASN A 195 37.94 -25.93 27.89
C ASN A 195 37.06 -24.66 27.93
N GLY A 196 35.83 -24.71 27.40
CA GLY A 196 34.89 -23.59 27.37
C GLY A 196 35.19 -22.49 26.35
N GLN A 197 36.25 -22.61 25.53
CA GLN A 197 36.63 -21.59 24.55
C GLN A 197 35.87 -21.79 23.23
N MET A 198 35.38 -20.69 22.66
CA MET A 198 34.67 -20.69 21.37
C MET A 198 35.69 -20.70 20.21
N MET A 199 35.73 -21.77 19.43
CA MET A 199 36.60 -21.92 18.26
C MET A 199 35.79 -21.99 16.95
N PRO A 200 36.20 -21.28 15.87
CA PRO A 200 35.47 -21.30 14.60
C PRO A 200 35.71 -22.61 13.85
N ILE A 201 34.63 -23.25 13.36
CA ILE A 201 34.71 -24.55 12.64
C ILE A 201 35.26 -24.38 11.19
N THR A 202 35.76 -23.20 10.83
CA THR A 202 36.17 -22.85 9.46
C THR A 202 37.57 -23.35 9.08
N ASP A 203 38.40 -23.79 10.04
CA ASP A 203 39.77 -24.27 9.79
C ASP A 203 39.83 -25.82 9.77
N LEU A 204 39.14 -26.41 8.79
CA LEU A 204 39.20 -27.84 8.47
C LEU A 204 40.44 -28.19 7.62
N THR A 205 41.59 -27.60 7.94
CA THR A 205 42.89 -28.09 7.43
C THR A 205 43.17 -29.48 8.01
N PRO A 206 43.84 -30.39 7.27
CA PRO A 206 44.06 -31.76 7.72
C PRO A 206 44.85 -31.83 9.04
N GLU A 207 45.74 -30.86 9.31
CA GLU A 207 46.48 -30.76 10.57
C GLU A 207 45.60 -30.40 11.78
N ASN A 208 44.55 -29.61 11.59
CA ASN A 208 43.62 -29.25 12.66
C ASN A 208 42.55 -30.33 12.89
N ILE A 209 42.14 -31.05 11.83
CA ILE A 209 41.31 -32.26 11.96
C ILE A 209 42.03 -33.32 12.81
N ALA A 210 43.33 -33.52 12.58
CA ALA A 210 44.15 -34.45 13.38
C ALA A 210 44.21 -34.03 14.87
N LYS A 211 44.28 -32.73 15.18
CA LYS A 211 44.23 -32.23 16.57
C LYS A 211 42.88 -32.50 17.23
N LEU A 212 41.75 -32.24 16.55
CA LEU A 212 40.43 -32.59 17.10
C LEU A 212 40.30 -34.10 17.37
N GLN A 213 40.78 -34.94 16.46
CA GLN A 213 40.75 -36.40 16.65
C GLN A 213 41.64 -36.86 17.82
N GLN A 214 42.80 -36.24 18.04
CA GLN A 214 43.64 -36.52 19.21
C GLN A 214 42.97 -36.06 20.52
N GLN A 215 42.29 -34.92 20.51
CA GLN A 215 41.63 -34.37 21.71
C GLN A 215 40.40 -35.20 22.14
N ALA A 216 39.68 -35.79 21.18
CA ALA A 216 38.54 -36.67 21.42
C ALA A 216 38.89 -38.03 22.11
N VAL A 217 40.17 -38.36 22.24
CA VAL A 217 40.64 -39.64 22.84
C VAL A 217 41.01 -39.50 24.33
N VAL A 218 41.18 -38.27 24.84
CA VAL A 218 41.84 -38.04 26.14
C VAL A 218 40.88 -37.98 27.33
N GLU A 219 39.63 -37.51 27.15
CA GLU A 219 38.74 -37.26 28.29
C GLU A 219 37.30 -37.76 28.05
N LYS A 220 37.07 -39.06 28.34
CA LYS A 220 35.73 -39.62 28.50
C LYS A 220 35.21 -39.25 29.89
N VAL A 221 34.70 -38.04 30.04
CA VAL A 221 33.98 -37.63 31.27
C VAL A 221 32.64 -38.35 31.30
N ASP A 222 32.46 -39.26 32.27
CA ASP A 222 31.19 -39.97 32.44
C ASP A 222 30.10 -39.03 32.99
N ASN A 223 28.88 -39.12 32.44
CA ASN A 223 27.77 -38.23 32.79
C ASN A 223 27.35 -38.41 34.26
N PRO A 224 27.31 -37.35 35.09
CA PRO A 224 27.01 -37.43 36.53
C PRO A 224 25.53 -37.73 36.87
N PHE A 225 24.71 -38.05 35.87
CA PHE A 225 23.28 -38.37 35.99
C PHE A 225 22.90 -39.71 35.33
N ALA A 226 23.88 -40.54 34.96
CA ALA A 226 23.64 -41.84 34.30
C ALA A 226 23.04 -42.93 35.21
N ASP A 227 22.81 -42.64 36.50
CA ASP A 227 22.33 -43.58 37.52
C ASP A 227 20.85 -43.38 37.91
N THR A 228 20.04 -42.81 37.01
CA THR A 228 18.58 -43.00 37.05
C THR A 228 18.26 -44.27 36.26
N GLY A 229 17.97 -45.38 36.96
CA GLY A 229 17.82 -46.74 36.42
C GLY A 229 16.63 -47.01 35.50
N LEU A 230 16.40 -46.15 34.50
CA LEU A 230 15.48 -46.36 33.39
C LEU A 230 16.22 -47.09 32.26
N THR A 231 16.14 -48.41 32.25
CA THR A 231 16.58 -49.23 31.11
C THR A 231 15.76 -48.91 29.86
N GLU A 232 16.40 -48.85 28.69
CA GLU A 232 15.70 -48.69 27.41
C GLU A 232 14.73 -49.86 27.14
N SER A 233 13.45 -49.65 27.45
CA SER A 233 12.34 -50.51 27.01
C SER A 233 11.71 -49.90 25.75
N SER A 234 11.73 -50.63 24.64
CA SER A 234 11.28 -50.17 23.32
C SER A 234 9.74 -50.21 23.13
N ASP A 235 8.99 -50.15 24.22
CA ASP A 235 7.53 -50.19 24.21
C ASP A 235 6.95 -48.78 24.21
N PHE A 236 5.84 -48.59 23.50
CA PHE A 236 5.17 -47.29 23.37
C PHE A 236 4.47 -46.94 24.69
N VAL A 237 5.11 -46.08 25.49
CA VAL A 237 4.55 -45.60 26.78
C VAL A 237 3.34 -44.71 26.50
N ASP A 238 2.16 -45.30 26.49
CA ASP A 238 0.89 -44.57 26.49
C ASP A 238 0.66 -43.95 27.87
N GLY A 239 0.94 -42.64 27.98
CA GLY A 239 0.74 -41.87 29.21
C GLY A 239 -0.73 -41.69 29.62
N SER A 240 -1.70 -42.33 28.96
CA SER A 240 -3.12 -42.26 29.32
C SER A 240 -3.39 -42.72 30.75
N GLU A 241 -2.68 -43.73 31.26
CA GLU A 241 -2.80 -44.19 32.66
C GLU A 241 -2.20 -43.16 33.65
N ASP A 242 -1.07 -42.53 33.31
CA ASP A 242 -0.46 -41.47 34.13
C ASP A 242 -1.29 -40.19 34.15
N VAL A 243 -2.02 -39.88 33.07
CA VAL A 243 -3.02 -38.80 33.05
C VAL A 243 -4.23 -39.13 33.95
N GLN A 244 -4.72 -40.37 33.93
CA GLN A 244 -5.82 -40.80 34.81
C GLN A 244 -5.42 -40.82 36.30
N ASN A 245 -4.18 -41.23 36.61
CA ASN A 245 -3.62 -41.17 37.96
C ASN A 245 -3.35 -39.73 38.44
N GLY A 246 -3.30 -38.75 37.52
CA GLY A 246 -3.03 -37.34 37.81
C GLY A 246 -1.53 -37.02 37.93
N THR A 247 -0.65 -37.90 37.43
CA THR A 247 0.79 -37.68 37.30
C THR A 247 1.10 -36.70 36.16
N LEU A 248 0.28 -36.73 35.10
CA LEU A 248 0.40 -35.87 33.92
C LEU A 248 -0.86 -35.01 33.74
N LEU A 249 -0.67 -33.77 33.28
CA LEU A 249 -1.77 -32.84 32.95
C LEU A 249 -2.39 -33.17 31.58
N THR A 250 -3.69 -32.97 31.44
CA THR A 250 -4.36 -33.08 30.13
C THR A 250 -4.00 -31.89 29.22
N THR A 251 -4.14 -32.06 27.90
CA THR A 251 -3.92 -30.98 26.92
C THR A 251 -4.78 -29.75 27.21
N GLU A 252 -6.03 -29.94 27.66
CA GLU A 252 -6.93 -28.85 28.05
C GLU A 252 -6.47 -28.14 29.33
N GLN A 253 -5.98 -28.88 30.34
CA GLN A 253 -5.42 -28.28 31.56
C GLN A 253 -4.16 -27.46 31.26
N VAL A 254 -3.31 -27.92 30.33
CA VAL A 254 -2.15 -27.15 29.83
C VAL A 254 -2.61 -25.89 29.07
N PHE A 255 -3.69 -25.98 28.28
CA PHE A 255 -4.22 -24.84 27.53
C PHE A 255 -4.91 -23.80 28.43
N ALA A 256 -5.65 -24.24 29.45
CA ALA A 256 -6.20 -23.39 30.51
C ALA A 256 -5.07 -22.65 31.27
N LEU A 257 -4.02 -23.38 31.67
CA LEU A 257 -2.84 -22.81 32.31
C LEU A 257 -2.13 -21.77 31.41
N MET A 258 -2.06 -22.01 30.09
CA MET A 258 -1.52 -21.04 29.12
C MET A 258 -2.40 -19.78 28.96
N LYS A 259 -3.70 -19.86 29.21
CA LYS A 259 -4.60 -18.69 29.30
C LYS A 259 -4.56 -17.99 30.65
N GLY A 260 -3.94 -18.60 31.67
CA GLY A 260 -3.97 -18.13 33.05
C GLY A 260 -5.24 -18.53 33.82
N ASP A 261 -6.06 -19.43 33.29
CA ASP A 261 -7.21 -19.99 34.01
C ASP A 261 -6.76 -21.18 34.86
N VAL A 262 -6.62 -20.93 36.17
CA VAL A 262 -6.11 -21.91 37.14
C VAL A 262 -7.22 -22.83 37.65
N ASP A 263 -8.49 -22.39 37.60
CA ASP A 263 -9.63 -23.13 38.10
C ASP A 263 -10.07 -24.21 37.09
N GLU A 264 -10.11 -23.87 35.80
CA GLU A 264 -10.34 -24.86 34.73
C GLU A 264 -9.21 -25.91 34.69
N ALA A 265 -7.95 -25.50 34.93
CA ALA A 265 -6.78 -26.38 34.97
C ALA A 265 -6.78 -27.39 36.15
N GLN A 266 -7.57 -27.16 37.21
CA GLN A 266 -7.73 -28.14 38.31
C GLN A 266 -8.90 -29.11 38.10
N SER A 267 -9.74 -28.91 37.08
CA SER A 267 -10.87 -29.78 36.81
C SER A 267 -10.39 -31.18 36.35
N ARG A 268 -10.85 -32.24 37.04
CA ARG A 268 -10.62 -33.63 36.59
C ARG A 268 -11.62 -33.95 35.48
N VAL A 269 -11.13 -34.04 34.24
CA VAL A 269 -11.91 -34.47 33.08
C VAL A 269 -12.34 -35.93 33.28
N SER A 270 -13.64 -36.18 33.32
CA SER A 270 -14.20 -37.54 33.37
C SER A 270 -13.99 -38.27 32.05
N ASP A 271 -13.71 -39.58 32.11
CA ASP A 271 -13.60 -40.43 30.92
C ASP A 271 -14.89 -40.38 30.07
N PRO A 272 -14.81 -39.94 28.79
CA PRO A 272 -15.98 -39.87 27.90
C PRO A 272 -16.57 -41.25 27.57
N PHE A 273 -15.89 -42.35 27.90
CA PHE A 273 -16.34 -43.72 27.68
C PHE A 273 -16.99 -44.37 28.91
N ALA A 274 -17.01 -43.73 30.09
CA ALA A 274 -17.52 -44.33 31.32
C ALA A 274 -19.04 -44.66 31.32
N ASP A 275 -19.83 -44.09 30.40
CA ASP A 275 -21.30 -44.05 30.50
C ASP A 275 -22.06 -45.05 29.61
N TYR A 276 -21.39 -46.13 29.16
CA TYR A 276 -21.93 -47.18 28.25
C TYR A 276 -23.28 -47.82 28.65
N ASN A 277 -23.69 -47.70 29.92
CA ASN A 277 -24.91 -48.34 30.45
C ASN A 277 -26.12 -47.39 30.61
N ARG A 278 -26.08 -46.16 30.08
CA ARG A 278 -27.25 -45.26 30.10
C ARG A 278 -28.03 -45.33 28.78
N VAL A 279 -29.30 -45.74 28.87
CA VAL A 279 -30.21 -45.83 27.72
C VAL A 279 -30.44 -44.43 27.13
N ARG A 280 -30.05 -44.25 25.86
CA ARG A 280 -30.14 -42.98 25.14
C ARG A 280 -31.60 -42.65 24.82
N THR A 281 -32.18 -41.68 25.52
CA THR A 281 -33.49 -41.11 25.18
C THR A 281 -33.34 -40.10 24.04
N GLU A 282 -33.88 -40.39 22.87
CA GLU A 282 -33.85 -39.48 21.72
C GLU A 282 -34.94 -38.40 21.82
N GLN A 283 -34.60 -37.16 21.45
CA GLN A 283 -35.57 -36.12 21.10
C GLN A 283 -35.13 -35.38 19.82
N PRO A 284 -36.08 -34.82 19.04
CA PRO A 284 -35.95 -34.85 17.58
C PRO A 284 -35.28 -33.63 16.94
N VAL A 285 -34.40 -33.90 15.97
CA VAL A 285 -33.87 -32.88 15.05
C VAL A 285 -34.93 -32.51 14.01
N LYS A 286 -35.46 -31.29 14.06
CA LYS A 286 -36.25 -30.71 12.96
C LYS A 286 -35.35 -30.37 11.77
N LYS A 287 -35.36 -31.20 10.72
CA LYS A 287 -34.90 -30.79 9.37
C LYS A 287 -36.03 -30.06 8.65
N VAL A 288 -35.75 -28.87 8.10
CA VAL A 288 -36.65 -28.17 7.16
C VAL A 288 -35.83 -27.62 5.98
N THR A 289 -35.59 -28.48 5.00
CA THR A 289 -35.38 -28.20 3.57
C THR A 289 -35.01 -26.76 3.12
N ASN A 290 -33.71 -26.51 2.91
CA ASN A 290 -33.22 -25.45 2.03
C ASN A 290 -33.50 -25.82 0.56
N THR A 291 -34.74 -25.59 0.11
CA THR A 291 -35.18 -25.96 -1.26
C THR A 291 -35.90 -24.80 -1.97
N LYS A 292 -35.73 -23.58 -1.46
CA LYS A 292 -36.16 -22.34 -2.14
C LYS A 292 -35.00 -21.45 -2.58
N GLU A 293 -33.94 -21.34 -1.75
CA GLU A 293 -32.75 -20.54 -2.07
C GLU A 293 -31.96 -21.08 -3.28
N ILE A 294 -31.96 -22.41 -3.48
CA ILE A 294 -31.27 -23.07 -4.60
C ILE A 294 -31.99 -22.78 -5.94
N ALA A 295 -33.32 -22.65 -5.93
CA ALA A 295 -34.09 -22.37 -7.15
C ALA A 295 -33.86 -20.94 -7.67
N SER A 296 -33.54 -19.99 -6.78
CA SER A 296 -33.21 -18.60 -7.14
C SER A 296 -31.79 -18.38 -7.67
N TRP A 297 -31.06 -19.43 -8.02
CA TRP A 297 -29.70 -19.36 -8.59
C TRP A 297 -29.57 -19.94 -10.01
N ASP A 298 -30.64 -20.53 -10.58
CA ASP A 298 -30.62 -21.19 -11.90
C ASP A 298 -31.31 -20.33 -12.98
N ASP A 299 -32.42 -19.65 -12.65
CA ASP A 299 -33.12 -18.70 -13.53
C ASP A 299 -32.46 -17.30 -13.48
N GLY A 300 -31.42 -17.08 -14.28
CA GLY A 300 -30.70 -15.81 -14.34
C GLY A 300 -31.27 -14.78 -15.33
N ASP A 301 -32.04 -13.81 -14.83
CA ASP A 301 -32.22 -12.51 -15.50
C ASP A 301 -32.48 -11.36 -14.50
N ASN A 302 -32.26 -10.12 -14.93
CA ASN A 302 -32.45 -8.90 -14.13
C ASN A 302 -33.84 -8.30 -14.39
N PHE A 303 -34.58 -7.92 -13.35
CA PHE A 303 -35.45 -6.74 -13.44
C PHE A 303 -35.73 -6.09 -12.09
N SER A 304 -35.65 -4.76 -12.05
CA SER A 304 -36.17 -3.95 -10.95
C SER A 304 -37.70 -3.86 -11.01
N THR A 305 -38.40 -3.94 -9.86
CA THR A 305 -39.40 -2.96 -9.37
C THR A 305 -40.16 -3.51 -8.14
N LYS A 306 -40.58 -2.60 -7.24
CA LYS A 306 -41.44 -2.85 -6.07
C LYS A 306 -42.71 -3.68 -6.38
N LEU A 307 -43.22 -4.39 -5.37
CA LEU A 307 -44.54 -4.07 -4.79
C LEU A 307 -44.69 -4.58 -3.33
N GLU A 308 -45.63 -3.97 -2.60
CA GLU A 308 -45.91 -4.12 -1.16
C GLU A 308 -47.22 -4.89 -0.89
N VAL A 309 -47.56 -5.10 0.41
CA VAL A 309 -48.84 -5.51 1.08
C VAL A 309 -48.54 -6.64 2.10
N GLU A 310 -48.52 -6.41 3.43
CA GLU A 310 -49.64 -6.22 4.40
C GLU A 310 -50.54 -7.47 4.59
N ASP A 311 -51.04 -7.87 5.78
CA ASP A 311 -50.81 -7.57 7.22
C ASP A 311 -51.42 -8.79 8.03
N THR A 312 -51.73 -8.93 9.33
CA THR A 312 -51.89 -8.10 10.56
C THR A 312 -51.72 -8.96 11.82
N THR A 313 -50.91 -8.54 12.82
CA THR A 313 -51.25 -8.80 14.25
C THR A 313 -50.65 -7.83 15.29
N LYS A 314 -51.27 -6.64 15.43
CA LYS A 314 -51.60 -5.90 16.68
C LYS A 314 -50.77 -6.12 17.96
N ILE A 315 -50.10 -5.06 18.45
CA ILE A 315 -49.91 -4.78 19.89
C ILE A 315 -50.24 -3.29 20.20
N VAL A 316 -50.58 -3.02 21.46
CA VAL A 316 -51.28 -1.83 22.03
C VAL A 316 -50.39 -0.59 22.25
N GLN A 317 -50.99 0.61 22.27
CA GLN A 317 -50.40 1.92 22.64
C GLN A 317 -50.42 2.18 24.17
N ASP A 318 -49.49 2.98 24.73
CA ASP A 318 -49.75 4.43 24.99
C ASP A 318 -48.49 5.21 25.46
N LYS A 319 -48.64 6.53 25.66
CA LYS A 319 -47.62 7.61 25.76
C LYS A 319 -46.80 7.68 27.06
N SER A 320 -45.67 8.39 27.00
CA SER A 320 -45.01 9.07 28.12
C SER A 320 -45.04 10.60 27.96
N PRO A 321 -45.12 11.37 29.06
CA PRO A 321 -44.72 12.79 29.03
C PRO A 321 -44.10 13.35 30.33
N LYS A 322 -42.94 14.04 30.26
CA LYS A 322 -42.77 15.47 30.63
C LYS A 322 -41.31 15.97 30.63
N THR A 323 -41.18 17.28 30.42
CA THR A 323 -39.95 18.08 30.33
C THR A 323 -39.79 19.00 31.54
N THR A 324 -38.56 19.31 31.96
CA THR A 324 -38.15 20.69 32.39
C THR A 324 -36.63 20.87 32.28
N GLU A 325 -36.15 22.13 32.26
CA GLU A 325 -34.80 22.54 31.82
C GLU A 325 -33.89 23.05 32.96
N ASN A 326 -32.57 23.17 32.74
CA ASN A 326 -31.89 24.47 32.53
C ASN A 326 -30.35 24.40 32.30
N LYS A 327 -29.85 25.15 31.29
CA LYS A 327 -28.71 26.12 31.23
C LYS A 327 -27.42 25.92 32.09
N ALA A 328 -26.19 26.27 31.66
CA ALA A 328 -25.71 27.09 30.52
C ALA A 328 -24.21 26.85 30.11
N SER A 329 -23.82 27.44 28.96
CA SER A 329 -22.52 28.07 28.62
C SER A 329 -21.17 27.30 28.71
N GLY A 330 -20.78 26.64 27.60
CA GLY A 330 -19.75 27.12 26.65
C GLY A 330 -18.26 27.28 27.02
N LYS A 331 -17.38 26.68 26.18
CA LYS A 331 -16.19 27.32 25.54
C LYS A 331 -15.66 26.48 24.36
N PRO A 332 -14.85 27.04 23.43
CA PRO A 332 -14.36 26.36 22.22
C PRO A 332 -12.95 25.75 22.40
N ASN A 333 -12.42 25.17 21.31
CA ASN A 333 -11.03 24.69 21.11
C ASN A 333 -10.64 23.36 21.80
N ALA A 334 -11.27 22.25 21.41
CA ALA A 334 -10.83 20.89 21.74
C ALA A 334 -9.92 20.24 20.66
N TRP A 335 -9.43 21.02 19.70
CA TRP A 335 -8.61 20.55 18.56
C TRP A 335 -7.14 20.98 18.65
N LYS A 336 -6.68 21.48 19.81
CA LYS A 336 -5.29 21.98 19.96
C LYS A 336 -4.38 21.10 20.83
N ASP A 337 -4.90 19.99 21.34
CA ASP A 337 -4.19 19.09 22.28
C ASP A 337 -3.44 17.95 21.56
N TRP A 338 -3.08 18.12 20.27
CA TRP A 338 -2.50 17.09 19.40
C TRP A 338 -1.08 17.40 18.90
N ASP A 339 -0.52 18.57 19.24
CA ASP A 339 0.71 19.12 18.62
C ASP A 339 1.90 19.25 19.60
N GLU A 340 1.76 18.81 20.86
CA GLU A 340 2.82 18.87 21.88
C GLU A 340 2.93 17.56 22.69
N ASN A 341 3.63 16.54 22.15
CA ASN A 341 4.25 15.44 22.91
C ASN A 341 5.33 14.69 22.11
#